data_AF-A0A1H7LUK3-F1
#
_entry.id   AF-A0A1H7LUK3-F1
#
_cell.length_a   1.000
_cell.length_b   1.000
_cell.length_c   1.000
_cell.angle_alpha   90.00
_cell.angle_beta   90.00
_cell.angle_gamma   90.00
#
_symmetry.space_group_name_H-M   'P 1'
#
loop_
_entity.id
_entity.type
_entity.pdbx_description
1 polymer ?
#
loop_
_entity_poly.entity_id
_entity_poly.type
_entity_poly.pdbx_seq_one_letter_code
_entity_poly.pdbx_strand_id
1 'polypeptide(L)'
;MVTYEEIYIRTQYDGKDLMSVEEIYYYDDDGEEQICQEATDACIDISTCADQGADLWSWLREQVESRLRQAKITYRSLFFEDDRGD
;
A
#
# COMPACT_ATOMS: atom_id res chain seq x y z
N MET A 1 19.64 -2.05 3.42
CA MET A 1 18.39 -2.81 3.15
C MET A 1 17.50 -2.53 4.34
N VAL A 2 16.43 -1.79 4.13
CA VAL A 2 15.51 -1.40 5.21
C VAL A 2 14.47 -2.50 5.33
N THR A 3 14.21 -2.93 6.56
CA THR A 3 13.20 -3.93 6.88
C THR A 3 12.20 -3.30 7.83
N TYR A 4 10.94 -3.26 7.42
CA TYR A 4 9.83 -2.77 8.22
C TYR A 4 9.13 -3.95 8.91
N GLU A 5 8.66 -3.79 10.14
CA GLU A 5 7.79 -4.82 10.72
C GLU A 5 6.43 -4.78 10.03
N GLU A 6 5.79 -3.62 10.05
CA GLU A 6 4.47 -3.43 9.49
C GLU A 6 4.50 -2.22 8.55
N ILE A 7 3.91 -2.39 7.38
CA ILE A 7 3.67 -1.29 6.45
C ILE A 7 2.17 -1.17 6.18
N TYR A 8 1.74 0.06 6.00
CA TYR A 8 0.35 0.42 5.77
C TYR A 8 0.25 1.16 4.44
N ILE A 9 -0.78 0.83 3.68
CA ILE A 9 -1.03 1.39 2.36
C ILE A 9 -2.29 2.23 2.45
N ARG A 10 -2.14 3.53 2.23
CA ARG A 10 -3.25 4.45 2.02
C ARG A 10 -3.63 4.41 0.55
N THR A 11 -4.90 4.16 0.29
CA THR A 11 -5.46 4.14 -1.06
C THR A 11 -6.40 5.32 -1.26
N GLN A 12 -6.39 5.86 -2.47
CA GLN A 12 -7.27 6.92 -2.92
C GLN A 12 -8.33 6.33 -3.86
N TYR A 13 -9.58 6.75 -3.68
CA TYR A 13 -10.68 6.50 -4.62
C TYR A 13 -11.09 7.81 -5.29
N ASP A 14 -11.12 7.85 -6.63
CA ASP A 14 -11.47 9.07 -7.41
C ASP A 14 -12.95 9.46 -7.31
N GLY A 15 -13.78 8.69 -6.59
CA GLY A 15 -15.23 8.92 -6.50
C GLY A 15 -16.01 8.42 -7.71
N LYS A 16 -15.35 7.69 -8.62
CA LYS A 16 -15.94 7.10 -9.83
C LYS A 16 -15.70 5.60 -9.88
N ASP A 17 -14.59 5.19 -10.46
CA ASP A 17 -14.33 3.80 -10.75
C ASP A 17 -12.85 3.45 -10.61
N LEU A 18 -12.01 4.34 -10.09
CA LEU A 18 -10.58 4.12 -9.96
C LEU A 18 -10.15 4.14 -8.48
N MET A 19 -9.39 3.12 -8.09
CA MET A 19 -8.66 3.05 -6.83
C MET A 19 -7.16 3.01 -7.12
N SER A 20 -6.38 3.79 -6.39
CA SER A 20 -4.93 3.87 -6.54
C SER A 20 -4.23 3.89 -5.20
N VAL A 21 -2.95 3.50 -5.17
CA VAL A 21 -2.09 3.70 -4.01
C VAL A 21 -1.75 5.20 -3.92
N GLU A 22 -2.06 5.81 -2.78
CA GLU A 22 -1.72 7.21 -2.50
C GLU A 22 -0.37 7.28 -1.77
N GLU A 23 -0.23 6.48 -0.70
CA GLU A 23 0.92 6.56 0.19
C GLU A 23 1.20 5.22 0.88
N ILE A 24 2.48 4.94 1.17
CA ILE A 24 2.90 3.84 2.02
C ILE A 24 3.62 4.41 3.23
N TYR A 25 3.21 4.00 4.43
CA TYR A 25 3.74 4.48 5.69
C TYR A 25 3.98 3.33 6.69
N TYR A 26 4.73 3.61 7.74
CA TYR A 26 4.99 2.71 8.85
C TYR A 26 4.94 3.49 10.16
N TYR A 27 4.79 2.80 11.29
CA TYR A 27 4.96 3.42 12.61
C TYR A 27 6.37 3.16 13.12
N ASP A 28 7.04 4.20 13.63
CA ASP A 28 8.31 4.04 14.33
C ASP A 28 8.13 3.50 15.77
N ASP A 29 9.24 3.35 16.50
CA ASP A 29 9.23 2.84 17.87
C ASP A 29 8.45 3.72 18.86
N ASP A 30 8.29 5.02 18.56
CA ASP A 30 7.50 5.96 19.35
C ASP A 30 6.00 5.92 18.97
N GLY A 31 5.65 5.14 17.94
CA GLY A 31 4.30 5.02 17.41
C GLY A 31 3.90 6.18 16.50
N GLU A 32 4.87 6.98 16.02
CA GLU A 32 4.61 8.07 15.10
C GLU A 32 4.58 7.56 13.64
N GLU A 33 3.65 8.09 12.84
CA GLU A 33 3.52 7.76 11.44
C GLU A 33 4.68 8.34 10.63
N GLN A 34 5.40 7.48 9.92
CA GLN A 34 6.50 7.84 9.04
C GLN A 34 6.19 7.40 7.62
N ILE A 35 6.25 8.34 6.68
CA ILE A 35 6.02 8.07 5.27
C ILE A 35 7.26 7.37 4.69
N CYS A 36 7.05 6.20 4.08
CA CYS A 36 8.10 5.49 3.37
C CYS A 36 8.16 6.00 1.93
N GLN A 37 8.83 7.13 1.71
CA GLN A 37 8.88 7.78 0.39
C GLN A 37 9.35 6.83 -0.73
N GLU A 38 10.35 5.98 -0.46
CA GLU A 38 10.84 5.00 -1.45
C GLU A 38 9.79 3.95 -1.82
N ALA A 39 8.99 3.48 -0.85
CA ALA A 39 7.89 2.56 -1.11
C ALA A 39 6.74 3.26 -1.85
N THR A 40 6.39 4.47 -1.42
CA THR A 40 5.36 5.29 -2.05
C THR A 40 5.69 5.53 -3.53
N ASP A 41 6.89 6.05 -3.85
CA ASP A 41 7.31 6.29 -5.23
C ASP A 41 7.29 5.01 -6.10
N ALA A 42 7.63 3.85 -5.52
CA ALA A 42 7.60 2.58 -6.25
C ALA A 42 6.16 2.11 -6.59
N CYS A 43 5.19 2.52 -5.80
CA CYS A 43 3.82 1.99 -5.79
C CYS A 43 2.74 2.99 -6.24
N ILE A 44 3.03 4.30 -6.30
CA ILE A 44 2.04 5.35 -6.57
C ILE A 44 1.37 5.27 -7.96
N ASP A 45 2.02 4.60 -8.91
CA ASP A 45 1.48 4.34 -10.25
C ASP A 45 0.49 3.16 -10.28
N ILE A 46 0.38 2.39 -9.20
CA ILE A 46 -0.57 1.28 -9.10
C ILE A 46 -1.98 1.85 -9.00
N SER A 47 -2.78 1.56 -10.01
CA SER A 47 -4.19 1.90 -10.07
C SER A 47 -4.99 0.76 -10.71
N THR A 48 -6.25 0.63 -10.31
CA THR A 48 -7.17 -0.39 -10.82
C THR A 48 -8.62 0.08 -10.72
N CYS A 49 -9.50 -0.58 -11.46
CA CYS A 49 -10.92 -0.27 -11.42
C CYS A 49 -11.55 -0.75 -10.11
N ALA A 50 -12.17 0.15 -9.35
CA ALA A 50 -12.86 -0.13 -8.10
C ALA A 50 -14.05 -1.11 -8.24
N ASP A 51 -14.55 -1.34 -9.45
CA ASP A 51 -15.66 -2.27 -9.74
C ASP A 51 -15.24 -3.76 -9.71
N GLN A 52 -13.96 -4.07 -9.43
CA GLN A 52 -13.47 -5.46 -9.34
C GLN A 52 -13.91 -6.22 -8.08
N GLY A 53 -14.64 -5.59 -7.14
CA GLY A 53 -15.20 -6.26 -5.97
C GLY A 53 -14.13 -6.88 -5.06
N ALA A 54 -14.36 -8.09 -4.57
CA ALA A 54 -13.44 -8.77 -3.63
C ALA A 54 -12.04 -9.08 -4.22
N ASP A 55 -11.92 -9.14 -5.54
CA ASP A 55 -10.64 -9.35 -6.23
C ASP A 55 -9.76 -8.08 -6.24
N LEU A 56 -10.36 -6.89 -6.01
CA LEU A 56 -9.66 -5.60 -6.02
C LEU A 56 -8.49 -5.57 -5.05
N TRP A 57 -8.75 -5.88 -3.77
CA TRP A 57 -7.77 -5.82 -2.70
C TRP A 57 -6.67 -6.87 -2.85
N SER A 58 -7.04 -8.06 -3.31
CA SER A 58 -6.09 -9.14 -3.60
C SER A 58 -5.13 -8.72 -4.72
N TRP A 59 -5.68 -8.17 -5.80
CA TRP A 59 -4.88 -7.68 -6.93
C TRP A 59 -3.98 -6.51 -6.52
N LEU A 60 -4.51 -5.52 -5.78
CA LEU A 60 -3.74 -4.39 -5.28
C LEU A 60 -2.59 -4.86 -4.39
N ARG A 61 -2.86 -5.81 -3.49
CA ARG A 61 -1.82 -6.43 -2.66
C ARG A 61 -0.72 -7.01 -3.55
N GLU A 62 -1.06 -7.91 -4.48
CA GLU A 62 -0.07 -8.54 -5.35
C GLU A 62 0.78 -7.53 -6.14
N GLN A 63 0.18 -6.44 -6.63
CA GLN A 63 0.93 -5.38 -7.32
C GLN A 63 1.88 -4.65 -6.37
N VAL A 64 1.43 -4.26 -5.18
CA VAL A 64 2.26 -3.57 -4.20
C VAL A 64 3.42 -4.47 -3.76
N GLU A 65 3.16 -5.73 -3.41
CA GLU A 65 4.20 -6.69 -3.01
C GLU A 65 5.26 -6.87 -4.12
N SER A 66 4.82 -6.93 -5.38
CA SER A 66 5.71 -7.02 -6.54
C SER A 66 6.61 -5.78 -6.67
N ARG A 67 6.06 -4.57 -6.53
CA ARG A 67 6.82 -3.31 -6.63
C ARG A 67 7.80 -3.15 -5.47
N LEU A 68 7.37 -3.44 -4.24
CA LEU A 68 8.24 -3.40 -3.05
C LEU A 68 9.42 -4.37 -3.18
N ARG A 69 9.16 -5.59 -3.69
CA ARG A 69 10.23 -6.58 -3.96
C ARG A 69 11.22 -6.08 -5.01
N GLN A 70 10.76 -5.42 -6.07
CA GLN A 70 11.63 -4.83 -7.10
C GLN A 70 12.47 -3.67 -6.53
N ALA A 71 11.89 -2.88 -5.63
CA ALA A 71 12.58 -1.82 -4.88
C ALA A 71 13.50 -2.36 -3.77
N LYS A 72 13.55 -3.68 -3.55
CA LYS A 72 14.33 -4.35 -2.47
C LYS A 72 13.92 -3.89 -1.06
N ILE A 73 12.66 -3.50 -0.91
CA ILE A 73 12.04 -3.15 0.37
C ILE A 73 11.51 -4.44 0.99
N THR A 74 11.82 -4.65 2.27
CA THR A 74 11.41 -5.85 3.00
C THR A 74 10.45 -5.44 4.11
N TYR A 75 9.39 -6.21 4.30
CA TYR A 75 8.42 -6.01 5.37
C TYR A 75 7.98 -7.37 5.94
N ARG A 76 7.45 -7.40 7.16
CA ARG A 76 6.91 -8.62 7.77
C ARG A 76 5.40 -8.76 7.54
N SER A 77 4.66 -7.65 7.65
CA SER A 77 3.22 -7.59 7.39
C SER A 77 2.86 -6.34 6.58
N LEU A 78 1.80 -6.43 5.79
CA LEU A 78 1.29 -5.37 4.93
C LEU A 78 -0.22 -5.25 5.12
N PHE A 79 -0.70 -4.03 5.32
CA PHE A 79 -2.10 -3.72 5.57
C PHE A 79 -2.59 -2.60 4.66
N PHE A 80 -3.85 -2.64 4.25
CA PHE A 80 -4.52 -1.52 3.58
C PHE A 80 -5.33 -0.75 4.62
N GLU A 81 -5.31 0.59 4.56
CA GLU A 81 -6.07 1.44 5.50
C GLU A 81 -7.59 1.19 5.37
N ASP A 82 -8.06 0.97 4.13
CA ASP A 82 -9.46 0.81 3.77
C ASP A 82 -9.98 -0.65 3.90
N ASP A 83 -9.08 -1.63 4.05
CA ASP A 83 -9.43 -3.01 4.46
C ASP A 83 -9.98 -3.06 5.90
N ARG A 84 -10.00 -1.91 6.61
CA ARG A 84 -10.66 -1.72 7.90
C ARG A 84 -12.13 -1.31 7.77
N GLY A 85 -12.72 -1.38 6.58
CA GLY A 85 -14.11 -1.01 6.32
C GLY A 85 -15.15 -1.99 6.91
N ASP A 86 -15.78 -1.54 8.00
CA ASP A 86 -17.10 -1.88 8.58
C ASP A 86 -17.37 -3.33 9.07
#